data_AF-A0A0K2UJE8-F1
#
_entry.id   AF-A0A0K2UJE8-F1
#
_cell.length_a   1.000
_cell.length_b   1.000
_cell.length_c   1.000
_cell.angle_alpha   90.00
_cell.angle_beta   90.00
_cell.angle_gamma   90.00
#
_symmetry.space_group_name_H-M   'P 1'
#
loop_
_entity.id
_entity.type
_entity.pdbx_description
1 polymer ?
#
loop_
_entity_poly.entity_id
_entity_poly.type
_entity_poly.pdbx_seq_one_letter_code
_entity_poly.pdbx_strand_id
1 'polypeptide(L)'
;MVIGPFETQAARKRATNGPQKVIFHHAHTSGGVLAKLLEIGFQLVSHPPYSPDLGPSDYYLFPNLKKWLLVKRCHKKEEVIAEANVYALNCDKS
;
A
#
# COMPACT_ATOMS: atom_id res chain seq x y z
N MET A 1 -6.91 10.53 52.19
CA MET A 1 -8.04 10.20 51.28
C MET A 1 -7.69 8.88 50.61
N VAL A 2 -8.20 7.77 51.16
CA VAL A 2 -7.92 6.39 50.70
C VAL A 2 -9.05 6.01 49.76
N ILE A 3 -8.74 5.77 48.48
CA ILE A 3 -9.73 5.33 47.49
C ILE A 3 -9.64 3.80 47.45
N GLY A 4 -10.73 3.14 47.83
CA GLY A 4 -10.84 1.68 47.95
C GLY A 4 -10.79 0.93 46.61
N PRO A 5 -10.74 -0.41 46.64
CA PRO A 5 -10.59 -1.24 45.44
C PRO A 5 -11.83 -1.18 44.55
N PHE A 6 -11.60 -0.97 43.25
CA PHE A 6 -12.63 -0.97 42.21
C PHE A 6 -13.03 -2.42 41.91
N GLU A 7 -14.24 -2.81 42.31
CA GLU A 7 -14.79 -4.13 42.04
C GLU A 7 -14.84 -4.41 40.53
N THR A 8 -14.22 -5.52 40.14
CA THR A 8 -14.17 -6.04 38.78
C THR A 8 -15.57 -6.45 38.32
N GLN A 9 -16.18 -5.68 37.42
CA GLN A 9 -17.38 -6.14 36.73
C GLN A 9 -17.02 -7.35 35.84
N ALA A 10 -17.67 -8.49 36.12
CA ALA A 10 -17.48 -9.72 35.37
C ALA A 10 -17.70 -9.49 33.88
N ALA A 11 -16.64 -9.71 33.09
CA ALA A 11 -16.65 -9.59 31.65
C ALA A 11 -17.70 -10.53 31.06
N ARG A 12 -18.76 -9.97 30.47
CA ARG A 12 -19.65 -10.70 29.57
C ARG A 12 -18.82 -11.11 28.34
N LYS A 13 -18.34 -12.35 28.32
CA LYS A 13 -17.62 -12.92 27.17
C LYS A 13 -18.57 -12.88 25.97
N ARG A 14 -18.37 -11.91 25.07
CA ARG A 14 -18.87 -12.05 23.69
C ARG A 14 -18.16 -13.28 23.13
N ALA A 15 -18.92 -14.20 22.53
CA ALA A 15 -18.37 -15.29 21.77
C ALA A 15 -17.61 -14.68 20.58
N THR A 16 -16.34 -14.35 20.80
CA THR A 16 -15.43 -13.97 19.74
C THR A 16 -15.05 -15.26 19.04
N ASN A 17 -15.45 -15.39 17.78
CA ASN A 17 -14.80 -16.33 16.87
C ASN A 17 -13.29 -16.20 17.08
N GLY A 18 -12.60 -17.33 17.26
CA GLY A 18 -11.16 -17.39 17.53
C GLY A 18 -10.34 -16.54 16.54
N PRO A 19 -9.06 -16.28 16.81
CA PRO A 19 -8.24 -15.35 16.02
C PRO A 19 -8.40 -15.68 14.54
N GLN A 20 -9.14 -14.82 13.82
CA GLN A 20 -9.25 -14.94 12.38
C GLN A 20 -7.85 -14.71 11.85
N LYS A 21 -7.27 -15.75 11.25
CA LYS A 21 -6.00 -15.65 10.55
C LYS A 21 -6.22 -14.71 9.37
N VAL A 22 -5.97 -13.42 9.57
CA VAL A 22 -6.02 -12.43 8.50
C VAL A 22 -4.88 -12.76 7.56
N ILE A 23 -5.20 -13.35 6.41
CA ILE A 23 -4.22 -13.67 5.38
C ILE A 23 -4.04 -12.42 4.52
N PHE A 24 -2.95 -11.69 4.76
CA PHE A 24 -2.51 -10.65 3.84
C PHE A 24 -1.85 -11.32 2.63
N HIS A 25 -2.46 -11.18 1.44
CA HIS A 25 -1.92 -11.69 0.19
C HIS A 25 -0.69 -10.85 -0.26
N HIS A 26 0.50 -11.14 0.26
CA HIS A 26 1.74 -10.55 -0.25
C HIS A 26 2.21 -11.28 -1.52
N ALA A 27 1.54 -11.04 -2.64
CA ALA A 27 1.93 -11.62 -3.93
C ALA A 27 3.38 -11.27 -4.32
N HIS A 28 3.85 -10.08 -3.92
CA HIS A 28 5.20 -9.55 -4.17
C HIS A 28 6.32 -10.23 -3.36
N THR A 29 5.99 -11.02 -2.33
CA THR A 29 6.98 -11.79 -1.55
C THR A 29 6.83 -13.30 -1.78
N SER A 30 6.09 -13.72 -2.80
CA SER A 30 5.95 -15.13 -3.14
C SER A 30 7.30 -15.70 -3.61
N GLY A 31 7.54 -16.99 -3.32
CA GLY A 31 8.82 -17.64 -3.65
C GLY A 31 9.18 -17.57 -5.14
N GLY A 32 8.19 -17.68 -6.04
CA GLY A 32 8.41 -17.54 -7.48
C GLY A 32 8.86 -16.15 -7.90
N VAL A 33 8.28 -15.09 -7.33
CA VAL A 33 8.68 -13.70 -7.59
C VAL A 33 10.08 -13.44 -7.03
N LEU A 34 10.37 -13.89 -5.80
CA LEU A 34 11.68 -13.72 -5.17
C LEU A 34 12.78 -14.45 -5.95
N ALA A 35 12.54 -15.68 -6.39
CA ALA A 35 13.49 -16.43 -7.20
C ALA A 35 13.83 -15.69 -8.50
N LYS A 36 12.82 -15.12 -9.17
CA LYS A 36 13.04 -14.37 -10.41
C LYS A 36 13.76 -13.04 -10.17
N LEU A 37 13.46 -12.33 -9.08
CA LEU A 37 14.17 -11.10 -8.71
C LEU A 37 15.65 -11.35 -8.45
N LEU A 38 15.98 -12.44 -7.76
CA LEU A 38 17.38 -12.85 -7.51
C LEU A 38 18.09 -13.27 -8.80
N GLU A 39 17.41 -13.97 -9.71
CA GLU A 39 17.94 -14.36 -11.02
C GLU A 39 18.32 -13.14 -11.87
N ILE A 40 17.50 -12.08 -11.83
CA ILE A 40 17.76 -10.82 -12.55
C ILE A 40 18.77 -9.93 -11.79
N GLY A 41 19.18 -10.32 -10.58
CA GLY A 41 20.18 -9.60 -9.78
C GLY A 41 19.64 -8.40 -8.99
N PHE A 42 18.33 -8.32 -8.79
CA PHE A 42 17.74 -7.27 -7.96
C PHE A 42 17.92 -7.58 -6.47
N GLN A 43 18.32 -6.57 -5.70
CA GLN A 43 18.32 -6.65 -4.25
C GLN A 43 16.94 -6.34 -3.70
N LEU A 44 16.45 -7.20 -2.79
CA LEU A 44 15.20 -6.94 -2.08
C LEU A 44 15.45 -5.98 -0.91
N VAL A 45 14.72 -4.87 -0.90
CA VAL A 45 14.69 -3.93 0.24
C VAL A 45 13.51 -4.28 1.12
N SER A 46 13.73 -4.41 2.44
CA SER A 46 12.65 -4.65 3.38
C SER A 46 11.72 -3.44 3.45
N HIS A 47 10.43 -3.64 3.16
CA HIS A 47 9.41 -2.61 3.31
C HIS A 47 8.44 -2.99 4.44
N PRO A 48 8.19 -2.11 5.41
CA PRO A 48 7.23 -2.37 6.47
C PRO A 48 5.80 -2.50 5.90
N PRO A 49 4.94 -3.34 6.50
CA PRO A 49 3.54 -3.43 6.09
C PRO A 49 2.84 -2.06 6.16
N TYR A 50 2.01 -1.76 5.16
CA TYR A 50 1.15 -0.57 5.15
C TYR A 50 1.89 0.77 5.33
N SER A 51 3.04 0.94 4.67
CA SER A 51 3.81 2.20 4.71
C SER A 51 3.85 2.93 3.36
N PRO A 52 2.68 3.38 2.84
CA PRO A 52 2.60 4.09 1.57
C PRO A 52 3.36 5.43 1.58
N ASP A 53 3.61 5.99 2.76
CA ASP A 53 4.45 7.17 2.97
C ASP A 53 5.93 6.92 2.66
N LEU A 54 6.40 5.67 2.78
CA LEU A 54 7.78 5.29 2.47
C LEU A 54 7.97 4.90 1.00
N GLY A 55 6.89 4.65 0.27
CA GLY A 55 6.94 4.31 -1.16
C GLY A 55 7.08 5.59 -2.00
N PRO A 56 8.17 5.79 -2.77
CA PRO A 56 8.29 6.98 -3.62
C PRO A 56 7.17 7.06 -4.68
N SER A 57 6.66 5.91 -5.14
CA SER A 57 5.50 5.86 -6.03
C SER A 57 4.21 6.36 -5.37
N ASP A 58 3.96 5.89 -4.15
CA ASP A 58 2.72 6.16 -3.42
C ASP A 58 2.69 7.57 -2.83
N TYR A 59 3.81 8.03 -2.29
CA TYR A 59 3.95 9.37 -1.71
C TYR A 59 4.05 10.47 -2.77
N TYR A 60 4.83 10.27 -3.84
CA TYR A 60 5.15 11.35 -4.79
C TYR A 60 4.49 11.15 -6.17
N LEU A 61 4.67 9.99 -6.81
CA LEU A 61 4.25 9.79 -8.20
C LEU A 61 2.72 9.83 -8.36
N PHE A 62 1.98 8.99 -7.62
CA PHE A 62 0.54 8.84 -7.82
C PHE A 62 -0.27 10.09 -7.47
N PRO A 63 0.02 10.84 -6.39
CA PRO A 63 -0.70 12.08 -6.10
C PRO A 63 -0.52 13.12 -7.21
N ASN A 64 0.68 13.27 -7.75
CA ASN A 64 0.96 14.24 -8.81
C ASN A 64 0.38 13.80 -10.17
N LEU A 65 0.49 12.52 -10.51
CA LEU A 65 -0.17 11.95 -11.69
C LEU A 65 -1.69 12.10 -11.61
N LYS A 66 -2.30 11.88 -10.43
CA LYS A 66 -3.73 12.12 -10.23
C LYS A 66 -4.10 13.57 -10.49
N LYS A 67 -3.34 14.54 -9.97
CA LYS A 67 -3.58 15.97 -10.23
C LYS A 67 -3.50 16.29 -11.73
N TRP A 68 -2.52 15.73 -12.43
CA TRP A 68 -2.38 15.88 -13.88
C TRP A 68 -3.59 15.32 -14.65
N LEU A 69 -4.04 14.11 -14.28
CA LEU A 69 -5.16 13.44 -14.93
C LEU A 69 -6.53 14.05 -14.56
N LEU A 70 -6.69 14.65 -13.38
CA LEU A 70 -7.95 15.27 -12.95
C LEU A 70 -8.42 16.40 -13.88
N VAL A 71 -7.50 17.07 -14.56
CA VAL A 71 -7.80 18.15 -15.52
C VAL A 71 -8.20 17.60 -16.90
N LYS A 72 -8.07 16.28 -17.11
CA LYS A 72 -8.22 15.63 -18.42
C LYS A 72 -9.41 14.67 -18.41
N ARG A 73 -10.22 14.71 -19.47
CA ARG A 73 -11.29 13.73 -19.68
C ARG A 73 -10.75 12.61 -20.56
N CYS A 74 -10.72 11.40 -20.01
CA CYS A 74 -10.40 10.20 -20.76
C CYS A 74 -11.64 9.31 -20.79
N HIS A 75 -12.04 8.87 -21.97
CA HIS A 75 -13.18 7.99 -22.18
C HIS A 75 -12.77 6.53 -22.40
N LYS A 76 -11.51 6.33 -22.80
CA LYS A 76 -10.94 5.02 -23.10
C LYS A 76 -9.66 4.78 -22.31
N LYS A 77 -9.31 3.51 -22.11
CA LYS A 77 -8.10 3.12 -21.38
C LYS A 77 -6.84 3.60 -22.10
N GLU A 78 -6.83 3.55 -23.43
CA GLU A 78 -5.68 3.92 -24.27
C GLU A 78 -5.33 5.40 -24.09
N GLU A 79 -6.34 6.26 -23.94
CA GLU A 79 -6.16 7.69 -23.68
C GLU A 79 -5.48 7.93 -22.32
N VAL A 80 -5.89 7.18 -21.29
CA VAL A 80 -5.26 7.24 -19.96
C VAL A 80 -3.78 6.84 -20.02
N ILE A 81 -3.46 5.77 -20.77
CA ILE A 81 -2.09 5.29 -20.94
C ILE A 81 -1.24 6.33 -21.68
N ALA A 82 -1.75 6.86 -22.80
CA ALA A 82 -1.05 7.87 -23.58
C ALA A 82 -0.75 9.11 -22.72
N GLU A 83 -1.72 9.55 -21.93
CA GLU A 83 -1.58 10.71 -21.07
C GLU A 83 -0.60 10.49 -19.90
N ALA A 84 -0.62 9.30 -19.28
CA ALA A 84 0.36 8.93 -18.27
C ALA A 84 1.79 8.91 -18.83
N ASN A 85 1.96 8.44 -20.07
CA ASN A 85 3.26 8.46 -20.76
C ASN A 85 3.73 9.89 -21.04
N VAL A 86 2.83 10.78 -21.45
CA VAL A 86 3.15 12.22 -21.63
C VAL A 86 3.62 12.82 -20.31
N TYR A 87 2.92 12.55 -19.20
CA TYR A 87 3.32 13.01 -17.88
C TYR A 87 4.72 12.52 -17.50
N ALA A 88 5.01 11.23 -17.70
CA ALA A 88 6.32 10.65 -17.40
C ALA A 88 7.46 11.33 -18.18
N LEU A 89 7.27 11.55 -19.49
CA LEU A 89 8.28 12.20 -20.36
C LEU A 89 8.50 13.69 -20.04
N ASN A 90 7.54 14.34 -19.40
CA ASN A 90 7.67 15.73 -18.97
C ASN A 90 8.38 15.84 -17.61
N CYS A 91 8.33 14.80 -16.77
CA CYS A 91 8.99 14.79 -15.47
C CYS A 91 10.53 14.74 -15.57
N ASP A 92 11.09 14.21 -16.68
CA ASP A 92 12.55 14.14 -16.91
C ASP A 92 13.19 15.48 -17.34
N LYS A 93 12.37 16.51 -17.65
CA LYS A 93 12.83 17.78 -18.23
C LYS A 93 12.90 18.95 -17.22
N SER A 94 12.79 18.66 -15.93
CA SER A 94 12.72 19.66 -14.84
C SER A 94 13.96 19.63 -13.96
#